data_AF-A0A1F5DMT1-F1
#
_entry.id   AF-A0A1F5DMT1-F1
#
_cell.length_a   1.000
_cell.length_b   1.000
_cell.length_c   1.000
_cell.angle_alpha   90.00
_cell.angle_beta   90.00
_cell.angle_gamma   90.00
#
_symmetry.space_group_name_H-M   'P 1'
#
loop_
_entity.id
_entity.type
_entity.pdbx_description
1 polymer ?
#
loop_
_entity_poly.entity_id
_entity_poly.type
_entity_poly.pdbx_seq_one_letter_code
_entity_poly.pdbx_strand_id
1 'polypeptide(L)'
;MDLREDIVKTEEKFKAATELKYNEVVEEIRRQIISDESNYGIDILRFHDCYLANKTHPLNQLDKLCELLLDVKMEHFYIFFDIAVLNELFGSVVANPLIELKRLSFDQSLIVKSRILWERVMNFLYYLENGEELKGFHKANRFFKSIEGTNWEFLLFYKDYVDWFDVNLRTPEVHHGSCLRKYFINSSDLTNEERNKSLGLLNLFQNAIYKNVLSLLEGKGITNYFWRADFGKNPFDDQFFKNR
;
A
#
# COMPACT_ATOMS: atom_id res chain seq x y z
N MET A 1 25.40 -6.78 14.05
CA MET A 1 25.16 -6.56 12.62
C MET A 1 24.59 -5.16 12.51
N ASP A 2 25.08 -4.33 11.59
CA ASP A 2 24.65 -2.93 11.47
C ASP A 2 23.32 -2.88 10.70
N LEU A 3 22.22 -2.52 11.38
CA LEU A 3 20.88 -2.41 10.79
C LEU A 3 20.90 -1.60 9.49
N ARG A 4 21.69 -0.53 9.46
CA ARG A 4 21.80 0.35 8.31
C ARG A 4 22.41 -0.38 7.10
N GLU A 5 23.41 -1.23 7.33
CA GLU A 5 24.04 -2.04 6.29
C GLU A 5 23.05 -3.05 5.71
N ASP A 6 22.22 -3.67 6.56
CA ASP A 6 21.19 -4.62 6.14
C ASP A 6 20.07 -3.95 5.32
N ILE A 7 19.68 -2.72 5.70
CA ILE A 7 18.76 -1.89 4.91
C ILE A 7 19.34 -1.62 3.53
N VAL A 8 20.60 -1.17 3.43
CA VAL A 8 21.26 -0.88 2.14
C VAL A 8 21.28 -2.10 1.23
N LYS A 9 21.71 -3.27 1.75
CA LYS A 9 21.72 -4.52 0.98
C LYS A 9 20.34 -4.92 0.49
N THR A 10 19.30 -4.59 1.25
CA THR A 10 17.91 -4.90 0.89
C THR A 10 17.39 -3.96 -0.19
N GLU A 11 17.67 -2.66 -0.07
CA GLU A 11 17.39 -1.65 -1.09
C GLU A 11 18.05 -1.98 -2.44
N GLU A 12 19.31 -2.43 -2.41
CA GLU A 12 20.04 -2.88 -3.60
C GLU A 12 19.37 -4.07 -4.30
N LYS A 13 18.76 -5.00 -3.56
CA LYS A 13 18.02 -6.13 -4.15
C LYS A 13 16.77 -5.68 -4.90
N PHE A 14 16.00 -4.74 -4.33
CA PHE A 14 14.83 -4.19 -5.03
C PHE A 14 15.24 -3.45 -6.29
N LYS A 15 16.30 -2.64 -6.21
CA LYS A 15 16.85 -1.93 -7.37
C LYS A 15 17.30 -2.90 -8.47
N ALA A 16 18.07 -3.93 -8.11
CA ALA A 16 18.54 -4.94 -9.05
C ALA A 16 17.38 -5.72 -9.69
N ALA A 17 16.34 -6.07 -8.93
CA ALA A 17 15.17 -6.76 -9.45
C ALA A 17 14.44 -5.91 -10.53
N THR A 18 14.34 -4.61 -10.31
CA THR A 18 13.71 -3.70 -11.28
C THR A 18 14.59 -3.43 -12.49
N GLU A 19 15.90 -3.29 -12.29
CA GLU A 19 16.88 -3.21 -13.38
C GLU A 19 16.75 -4.41 -14.32
N LEU A 20 16.59 -5.61 -13.75
CA LEU A 20 16.34 -6.83 -14.52
C LEU A 20 14.99 -6.79 -15.23
N LYS A 21 13.92 -6.30 -14.59
CA LYS A 21 12.58 -6.22 -15.20
C LYS A 21 12.54 -5.29 -16.41
N TYR A 22 13.24 -4.16 -16.36
CA TYR A 22 13.26 -3.17 -17.42
C TYR A 22 14.54 -3.21 -18.26
N ASN A 23 15.25 -4.35 -18.26
CA ASN A 23 16.51 -4.51 -18.98
C ASN A 23 16.38 -4.27 -20.50
N GLU A 24 15.22 -4.63 -21.08
CA GLU A 24 14.88 -4.47 -22.50
C GLU A 24 14.35 -3.06 -22.84
N VAL A 25 14.09 -2.22 -21.84
CA VAL A 25 13.67 -0.82 -22.04
C VAL A 25 14.88 0.03 -22.39
N VAL A 26 14.69 1.03 -23.27
CA VAL A 26 15.71 2.01 -23.67
C VAL A 26 16.37 2.61 -22.43
N GLU A 27 17.70 2.68 -22.43
CA GLU A 27 18.47 2.99 -21.21
C GLU A 27 18.08 4.32 -20.55
N GLU A 28 17.72 5.34 -21.32
CA GLU A 28 17.25 6.62 -20.79
C GLU A 28 15.95 6.47 -19.98
N ILE A 29 14.97 5.74 -20.52
CA ILE A 29 13.70 5.44 -19.84
C ILE A 29 13.94 4.52 -18.64
N ARG A 30 14.81 3.51 -18.79
CA ARG A 30 15.20 2.61 -17.70
C ARG A 30 15.84 3.38 -16.55
N ARG A 31 16.76 4.31 -16.84
CA ARG A 31 17.35 5.19 -15.83
C ARG A 31 16.30 6.06 -15.17
N GLN A 32 15.36 6.63 -15.93
CA GLN A 32 14.26 7.41 -15.37
C GLN A 32 13.41 6.58 -14.40
N ILE A 33 13.00 5.36 -14.80
CA ILE A 33 12.24 4.43 -13.97
C ILE A 33 13.02 4.05 -12.69
N ILE A 34 14.30 3.77 -12.80
CA ILE A 34 15.13 3.40 -11.64
C ILE A 34 15.39 4.59 -10.72
N SER A 35 15.59 5.77 -11.30
CA SER A 35 15.89 7.01 -10.56
C SER A 35 14.68 7.60 -9.86
N ASP A 36 13.48 7.26 -10.33
CA ASP A 36 12.27 7.71 -9.71
C ASP A 36 12.00 6.84 -8.46
N GLU A 37 12.52 7.29 -7.31
CA GLU A 37 12.28 6.70 -5.99
C GLU A 37 10.77 6.48 -5.71
N SER A 38 9.89 7.21 -6.41
CA SER A 38 8.45 7.00 -6.34
C SER A 38 7.98 5.63 -6.85
N ASN A 39 8.77 4.95 -7.69
CA ASN A 39 8.43 3.62 -8.19
C ASN A 39 8.49 2.52 -7.11
N TYR A 40 9.29 2.73 -6.06
CA TYR A 40 9.29 1.87 -4.86
C TYR A 40 8.54 2.51 -3.70
N GLY A 41 8.32 3.83 -3.76
CA GLY A 41 7.48 4.64 -2.86
C GLY A 41 7.91 4.70 -1.40
N ILE A 42 8.82 3.83 -0.95
CA ILE A 42 9.18 3.60 0.44
C ILE A 42 10.69 3.52 0.51
N ASP A 43 11.32 4.43 1.24
CA ASP A 43 12.77 4.51 1.42
C ASP A 43 13.11 4.24 2.89
N ILE A 44 13.44 2.98 3.18
CA ILE A 44 13.67 2.55 4.57
C ILE A 44 14.88 3.26 5.16
N LEU A 45 15.88 3.60 4.34
CA LEU A 45 17.06 4.31 4.79
C LEU A 45 16.74 5.75 5.19
N ARG A 46 15.92 6.44 4.38
CA ARG A 46 15.42 7.77 4.74
C ARG A 46 14.57 7.74 6.00
N PHE A 47 13.68 6.75 6.13
CA PHE A 47 12.91 6.57 7.38
C PHE A 47 13.85 6.43 8.59
N HIS A 48 14.85 5.56 8.48
CA HIS A 48 15.84 5.33 9.53
C HIS A 48 16.58 6.62 9.93
N ASP A 49 17.06 7.37 8.94
CA ASP A 49 17.80 8.62 9.16
C ASP A 49 16.90 9.71 9.78
N CYS A 50 15.65 9.84 9.32
CA CYS A 50 14.66 10.74 9.92
C CYS A 50 14.34 10.38 11.38
N TYR A 51 14.21 9.09 11.67
CA TYR A 51 13.91 8.58 13.02
C TYR A 51 15.06 8.85 13.99
N LEU A 52 16.32 8.68 13.56
CA LEU A 52 17.48 8.99 14.40
C LEU A 52 17.68 10.49 14.63
N ALA A 53 17.36 11.31 13.63
CA ALA A 53 17.51 12.76 13.71
C ALA A 53 16.54 13.39 14.73
N ASN A 54 15.29 12.91 14.77
CA ASN A 54 14.26 13.40 15.66
C ASN A 54 14.01 12.41 16.79
N LYS A 55 14.59 12.70 17.97
CA LYS A 55 14.52 11.88 19.19
C LYS A 55 13.11 11.85 19.83
N THR A 56 12.04 11.89 19.03
CA THR A 56 10.64 11.89 19.47
C THR A 56 10.16 10.49 19.85
N HIS A 57 10.80 9.44 19.33
CA HIS A 57 10.44 8.05 19.59
C HIS A 57 11.58 7.25 20.26
N PRO A 58 11.27 6.17 21.01
CA PRO A 58 12.27 5.34 21.67
C PRO A 58 13.16 4.58 20.67
N LEU A 59 14.49 4.74 20.78
CA LEU A 59 15.46 4.10 19.87
C LEU A 59 15.38 2.57 19.85
N ASN A 60 14.94 1.93 20.93
CA ASN A 60 14.79 0.48 20.99
C ASN A 60 13.66 -0.07 20.09
N GLN A 61 12.85 0.80 19.48
CA GLN A 61 11.80 0.43 18.52
C GLN A 61 12.30 0.45 17.06
N LEU A 62 13.44 1.11 16.78
CA LEU A 62 13.87 1.39 15.41
C LEU A 62 14.08 0.12 14.58
N ASP A 63 14.75 -0.88 15.13
CA ASP A 63 14.98 -2.17 14.46
C ASP A 63 13.65 -2.79 14.01
N LYS A 64 12.69 -2.87 14.93
CA LYS A 64 11.38 -3.45 14.66
C LYS A 64 10.56 -2.63 13.66
N LEU A 65 10.67 -1.31 13.71
CA LEU A 65 10.01 -0.42 12.76
C LEU A 65 10.58 -0.59 11.35
N CYS A 66 11.90 -0.76 11.21
CA CYS A 66 12.53 -1.04 9.92
C CYS A 66 12.10 -2.41 9.37
N GLU A 67 11.97 -3.44 10.21
CA GLU A 67 11.41 -4.74 9.81
C GLU A 67 9.96 -4.60 9.30
N LEU A 68 9.09 -3.92 10.05
CA LEU A 68 7.70 -3.73 9.66
C LEU A 68 7.57 -2.90 8.38
N LEU A 69 8.41 -1.87 8.21
CA LEU A 69 8.43 -1.07 7.00
C LEU A 69 8.95 -1.87 5.79
N LEU A 70 9.92 -2.77 6.00
CA LEU A 70 10.37 -3.71 4.98
C LEU A 70 9.24 -4.65 4.54
N ASP A 71 8.45 -5.17 5.48
CA ASP A 71 7.28 -6.00 5.15
C ASP A 71 6.28 -5.22 4.28
N VAL A 72 6.02 -3.96 4.61
CA VAL A 72 5.17 -3.08 3.79
C VAL A 72 5.75 -2.91 2.40
N LYS A 73 7.06 -2.62 2.29
CA LYS A 73 7.75 -2.44 1.02
C LYS A 73 7.75 -3.69 0.15
N MET A 74 8.01 -4.86 0.72
CA MET A 74 7.94 -6.13 0.00
C MET A 74 6.55 -6.37 -0.60
N GLU A 75 5.49 -6.16 0.20
CA GLU A 75 4.12 -6.37 -0.31
C GLU A 75 3.77 -5.38 -1.42
N HIS A 76 4.14 -4.11 -1.20
CA HIS A 76 3.97 -3.05 -2.17
C HIS A 76 4.65 -3.41 -3.50
N PHE A 77 5.91 -3.84 -3.44
CA PHE A 77 6.69 -4.26 -4.60
C PHE A 77 6.07 -5.45 -5.34
N TYR A 78 5.55 -6.46 -4.63
CA TYR A 78 4.86 -7.59 -5.26
C TYR A 78 3.59 -7.18 -5.99
N ILE A 79 2.81 -6.25 -5.43
CA ILE A 79 1.61 -5.73 -6.08
C ILE A 79 1.99 -4.95 -7.35
N PHE A 80 3.00 -4.07 -7.25
CA PHE A 80 3.48 -3.30 -8.39
C PHE A 80 3.93 -4.21 -9.55
N PHE A 81 4.68 -5.27 -9.23
CA PHE A 81 5.16 -6.22 -10.22
C PHE A 81 4.01 -7.00 -10.89
N ASP A 82 3.03 -7.48 -10.11
CA ASP A 82 1.85 -8.16 -10.65
C ASP A 82 1.08 -7.25 -11.63
N ILE A 83 0.93 -5.96 -11.31
CA ILE A 83 0.26 -4.98 -12.19
C ILE A 83 1.05 -4.78 -13.49
N ALA A 84 2.38 -4.67 -13.40
CA ALA A 84 3.22 -4.53 -14.59
C ALA A 84 3.07 -5.75 -15.52
N VAL A 85 3.09 -6.97 -14.98
CA VAL A 85 2.85 -8.21 -15.73
C VAL A 85 1.45 -8.24 -16.34
N LEU A 86 0.43 -7.79 -15.60
CA LEU A 86 -0.95 -7.68 -16.10
C LEU A 86 -1.00 -6.77 -17.35
N ASN A 87 -0.39 -5.59 -17.28
CA ASN A 87 -0.42 -4.63 -18.38
C ASN A 87 0.28 -5.17 -19.65
N GLU A 88 1.36 -5.93 -19.50
CA GLU A 88 2.05 -6.58 -20.62
C GLU A 88 1.22 -7.69 -21.26
N LEU A 89 0.59 -8.54 -20.44
CA LEU A 89 -0.18 -9.69 -20.92
C LEU A 89 -1.51 -9.31 -21.58
N PHE A 90 -2.10 -8.18 -21.19
CA PHE A 90 -3.47 -7.81 -21.56
C PHE A 90 -3.59 -6.46 -22.30
N GLY A 91 -2.48 -5.88 -22.76
CA GLY A 91 -2.44 -4.59 -23.47
C GLY A 91 -3.15 -4.57 -24.84
N SER A 92 -3.47 -5.72 -25.43
CA SER A 92 -4.25 -5.83 -26.67
C SER A 92 -5.07 -7.13 -26.69
N VAL A 93 -6.33 -7.09 -26.24
CA VAL A 93 -7.13 -8.31 -26.07
C VAL A 93 -8.04 -8.57 -27.27
N VAL A 94 -7.76 -9.67 -27.98
CA VAL A 94 -8.79 -10.46 -28.68
C VAL A 94 -9.45 -11.37 -27.63
N ALA A 95 -10.78 -11.43 -27.60
CA ALA A 95 -11.52 -12.23 -26.62
C ALA A 95 -11.10 -13.71 -26.64
N ASN A 96 -10.47 -14.19 -25.55
CA ASN A 96 -10.04 -15.57 -25.38
C ASN A 96 -10.35 -16.02 -23.93
N PRO A 97 -11.11 -17.11 -23.72
CA PRO A 97 -11.45 -17.59 -22.37
C PRO A 97 -10.25 -17.90 -21.47
N LEU A 98 -9.12 -18.31 -22.04
CA LEU A 98 -7.88 -18.53 -21.28
C LEU A 98 -7.30 -17.21 -20.75
N ILE A 99 -7.42 -16.13 -21.51
CA ILE A 99 -7.02 -14.79 -21.11
C ILE A 99 -7.91 -14.30 -19.95
N GLU A 100 -9.21 -14.55 -20.03
CA GLU A 100 -10.17 -14.20 -18.97
C GLU A 100 -9.89 -14.95 -17.66
N LEU A 101 -9.63 -16.27 -17.72
CA LEU A 101 -9.26 -17.06 -16.55
C LEU A 101 -7.95 -16.59 -15.89
N LYS A 102 -6.94 -16.24 -16.70
CA LYS A 102 -5.69 -15.66 -16.19
C LYS A 102 -5.96 -14.33 -15.48
N ARG A 103 -6.78 -13.46 -16.08
CA ARG A 103 -7.14 -12.17 -15.49
C ARG A 103 -7.84 -12.33 -14.15
N LEU A 104 -8.81 -13.25 -14.03
CA LEU A 104 -9.49 -13.54 -12.76
C LEU A 104 -8.52 -14.05 -11.69
N SER A 105 -7.55 -14.90 -12.06
CA SER A 105 -6.50 -15.36 -11.13
C SER A 105 -5.63 -14.20 -10.63
N PHE A 106 -5.29 -13.25 -11.51
CA PHE A 106 -4.54 -12.05 -11.11
C PHE A 106 -5.35 -11.12 -10.22
N ASP A 107 -6.62 -10.89 -10.55
CA ASP A 107 -7.52 -10.09 -9.73
C ASP A 107 -7.65 -10.67 -8.31
N GLN A 108 -7.71 -12.00 -8.18
CA GLN A 108 -7.65 -12.67 -6.88
C GLN A 108 -6.35 -12.38 -6.11
N SER A 109 -5.21 -12.55 -6.79
CA SER A 109 -3.89 -12.26 -6.21
C SER A 109 -3.82 -10.82 -5.70
N LEU A 110 -4.30 -9.88 -6.51
CA LEU A 110 -4.32 -8.46 -6.18
C LEU A 110 -5.18 -8.17 -4.94
N ILE A 111 -6.37 -8.76 -4.84
CA ILE A 111 -7.26 -8.59 -3.68
C ILE A 111 -6.56 -9.07 -2.40
N VAL A 112 -5.98 -10.27 -2.45
CA VAL A 112 -5.30 -10.87 -1.29
C VAL A 112 -4.09 -10.04 -0.86
N LYS A 113 -3.20 -9.71 -1.81
CA LYS A 113 -1.99 -8.91 -1.55
C LYS A 113 -2.34 -7.50 -1.03
N SER A 114 -3.35 -6.85 -1.60
CA SER A 114 -3.80 -5.53 -1.13
C SER A 114 -4.28 -5.56 0.33
N ARG A 115 -4.96 -6.65 0.74
CA ARG A 115 -5.35 -6.83 2.14
C ARG A 115 -4.17 -7.04 3.06
N ILE A 116 -3.20 -7.85 2.64
CA ILE A 116 -1.96 -8.10 3.39
C ILE A 116 -1.18 -6.79 3.55
N LEU A 117 -1.06 -6.00 2.48
CA LEU A 117 -0.42 -4.69 2.51
C LEU A 117 -1.09 -3.80 3.56
N TRP A 118 -2.42 -3.70 3.54
CA TRP A 118 -3.13 -2.89 4.53
C TRP A 118 -2.91 -3.37 5.97
N GLU A 119 -2.83 -4.69 6.20
CA GLU A 119 -2.49 -5.20 7.52
C GLU A 119 -1.11 -4.77 7.98
N ARG A 120 -0.12 -4.88 7.09
CA ARG A 120 1.27 -4.49 7.37
C ARG A 120 1.37 -2.99 7.66
N VAL A 121 0.65 -2.16 6.91
CA VAL A 121 0.54 -0.72 7.16
C VAL A 121 -0.04 -0.43 8.54
N MET A 122 -1.16 -1.06 8.89
CA MET A 122 -1.76 -0.89 10.23
C MET A 122 -0.82 -1.33 11.34
N ASN A 123 -0.14 -2.48 11.19
CA ASN A 123 0.82 -2.96 12.19
C ASN A 123 2.00 -2.00 12.34
N PHE A 124 2.55 -1.50 11.24
CA PHE A 124 3.66 -0.54 11.23
C PHE A 124 3.28 0.76 11.95
N LEU A 125 2.17 1.39 11.55
CA LEU A 125 1.72 2.65 12.15
C LEU A 125 1.33 2.48 13.62
N TYR A 126 0.67 1.37 13.95
CA TYR A 126 0.33 1.07 15.34
C TYR A 126 1.58 0.90 16.21
N TYR A 127 2.59 0.18 15.72
CA TYR A 127 3.85 0.00 16.43
C TYR A 127 4.63 1.31 16.56
N LEU A 128 4.61 2.16 15.53
CA LEU A 128 5.24 3.48 15.55
C LEU A 128 4.65 4.39 16.62
N GLU A 129 3.33 4.33 16.80
CA GLU A 129 2.62 5.14 17.79
C GLU A 129 2.70 4.56 19.22
N ASN A 130 2.56 3.23 19.37
CA ASN A 130 2.35 2.59 20.67
C ASN A 130 3.57 1.81 21.18
N GLY A 131 4.52 1.47 20.32
CA GLY A 131 5.67 0.62 20.65
C GLY A 131 5.36 -0.87 20.85
N GLU A 132 4.15 -1.32 20.50
CA GLU A 132 3.73 -2.71 20.64
C GLU A 132 2.98 -3.23 19.41
N GLU A 133 2.93 -4.55 19.25
CA GLU A 133 2.30 -5.19 18.09
C GLU A 133 0.77 -5.18 18.17
N LEU A 134 0.14 -4.91 17.03
CA LEU A 134 -1.31 -4.98 16.89
C LEU A 134 -1.80 -6.44 16.88
N LYS A 135 -2.36 -6.91 17.99
CA LYS A 135 -2.83 -8.31 18.19
C LYS A 135 -4.36 -8.46 18.10
N GLY A 136 -4.82 -9.71 17.89
CA GLY A 136 -6.23 -10.11 17.98
C GLY A 136 -6.96 -10.27 16.64
N PHE A 137 -8.22 -10.71 16.70
CA PHE A 137 -9.04 -11.05 15.52
C PHE A 137 -9.59 -9.83 14.76
N HIS A 138 -9.83 -8.72 15.46
CA HIS A 138 -10.43 -7.50 14.88
C HIS A 138 -9.39 -6.36 14.77
N LYS A 139 -8.25 -6.64 14.12
CA LYS A 139 -7.13 -5.70 14.00
C LYS A 139 -7.54 -4.34 13.44
N ALA A 140 -8.32 -4.30 12.36
CA ALA A 140 -8.77 -3.06 11.74
C ALA A 140 -9.57 -2.17 12.71
N ASN A 141 -10.57 -2.74 13.39
CA ASN A 141 -11.36 -1.99 14.38
C ASN A 141 -10.50 -1.48 15.54
N ARG A 142 -9.53 -2.27 16.01
CA ARG A 142 -8.61 -1.85 17.07
C ARG A 142 -7.70 -0.71 16.60
N PHE A 143 -7.14 -0.84 15.40
CA PHE A 143 -6.30 0.18 14.79
C PHE A 143 -7.05 1.50 14.66
N PHE A 144 -8.22 1.50 14.02
CA PHE A 144 -8.98 2.74 13.80
C PHE A 144 -9.39 3.43 15.11
N LYS A 145 -9.71 2.67 16.17
CA LYS A 145 -9.96 3.25 17.50
C LYS A 145 -8.70 3.84 18.13
N SER A 146 -7.55 3.21 17.95
CA SER A 146 -6.29 3.67 18.56
C SER A 146 -5.74 4.95 17.96
N ILE A 147 -6.13 5.30 16.73
CA ILE A 147 -5.65 6.51 16.06
C ILE A 147 -6.54 7.73 16.30
N GLU A 148 -7.69 7.57 16.96
CA GLU A 148 -8.59 8.68 17.31
C GLU A 148 -7.85 9.69 18.21
N GLY A 149 -7.84 10.97 17.81
CA GLY A 149 -7.13 12.02 18.54
C GLY A 149 -5.59 12.01 18.40
N THR A 150 -5.03 11.16 17.55
CA THR A 150 -3.57 11.12 17.25
C THR A 150 -3.26 11.86 15.95
N ASN A 151 -1.97 11.98 15.60
CA ASN A 151 -1.56 12.48 14.28
C ASN A 151 -2.07 11.61 13.12
N TRP A 152 -2.43 10.35 13.39
CA TRP A 152 -2.93 9.39 12.40
C TRP A 152 -4.43 9.48 12.16
N GLU A 153 -5.15 10.35 12.86
CA GLU A 153 -6.61 10.49 12.77
C GLU A 153 -7.11 10.73 11.33
N PHE A 154 -6.29 11.32 10.47
CA PHE A 154 -6.61 11.47 9.03
C PHE A 154 -6.84 10.14 8.31
N LEU A 155 -6.40 9.00 8.86
CA LEU A 155 -6.66 7.70 8.26
C LEU A 155 -8.12 7.26 8.42
N LEU A 156 -8.89 7.88 9.34
CA LEU A 156 -10.31 7.62 9.51
C LEU A 156 -11.10 7.91 8.22
N PHE A 157 -10.66 8.87 7.39
CA PHE A 157 -11.27 9.13 6.07
C PHE A 157 -11.25 7.92 5.14
N TYR A 158 -10.30 7.00 5.34
CA TYR A 158 -10.14 5.81 4.52
C TYR A 158 -10.77 4.57 5.14
N LYS A 159 -11.34 4.66 6.35
CA LYS A 159 -11.94 3.52 7.05
C LYS A 159 -13.07 2.89 6.26
N ASP A 160 -14.03 3.68 5.79
CA ASP A 160 -15.19 3.19 5.06
C ASP A 160 -14.80 2.44 3.78
N TYR A 161 -13.66 2.82 3.20
CA TYR A 161 -13.12 2.13 2.04
C TYR A 161 -12.49 0.78 2.36
N VAL A 162 -11.73 0.72 3.46
CA VAL A 162 -11.18 -0.54 3.96
C VAL A 162 -12.32 -1.50 4.30
N ASP A 163 -13.37 -1.00 4.95
CA ASP A 163 -14.57 -1.78 5.28
C ASP A 163 -15.29 -2.24 4.01
N TRP A 164 -15.46 -1.36 3.01
CA TRP A 164 -16.03 -1.73 1.72
C TRP A 164 -15.21 -2.83 1.04
N PHE A 165 -13.88 -2.70 1.01
CA PHE A 165 -12.98 -3.68 0.41
C PHE A 165 -13.11 -5.05 1.10
N ASP A 166 -13.11 -5.07 2.43
CA ASP A 166 -13.24 -6.30 3.21
C ASP A 166 -14.61 -6.98 3.01
N VAL A 167 -15.69 -6.20 2.92
CA VAL A 167 -17.05 -6.72 2.74
C VAL A 167 -17.31 -7.22 1.31
N ASN A 168 -16.85 -6.49 0.29
CA ASN A 168 -17.23 -6.74 -1.11
C ASN A 168 -16.23 -7.61 -1.88
N LEU A 169 -14.95 -7.63 -1.48
CA LEU A 169 -13.92 -8.37 -2.20
C LEU A 169 -13.38 -9.54 -1.37
N ARG A 170 -13.07 -9.33 -0.09
CA ARG A 170 -12.49 -10.38 0.78
C ARG A 170 -13.52 -11.41 1.28
N THR A 171 -14.60 -10.94 1.89
CA THR A 171 -15.59 -11.82 2.55
C THR A 171 -16.36 -12.74 1.57
N PRO A 172 -16.71 -12.31 0.34
CA PRO A 172 -17.39 -13.16 -0.61
C PRO A 172 -16.53 -14.37 -1.04
N GLU A 173 -15.21 -14.21 -1.16
CA GLU A 173 -14.31 -15.33 -1.48
C GLU A 173 -14.28 -16.42 -0.41
N VAL A 174 -14.34 -16.06 0.87
CA VAL A 174 -14.15 -17.01 1.98
C VAL A 174 -15.48 -17.62 2.45
N HIS A 175 -16.60 -16.87 2.41
CA HIS A 175 -17.82 -17.27 3.11
C HIS A 175 -19.12 -17.26 2.30
N HIS A 176 -19.21 -16.58 1.15
CA HIS A 176 -20.48 -16.43 0.41
C HIS A 176 -20.45 -16.80 -1.07
N GLY A 177 -19.37 -17.42 -1.54
CA GLY A 177 -19.17 -17.79 -2.94
C GLY A 177 -18.30 -16.75 -3.64
N SER A 178 -17.20 -17.22 -4.22
CA SER A 178 -16.19 -16.39 -4.89
C SER A 178 -16.83 -15.33 -5.79
N CYS A 179 -16.52 -14.06 -5.53
CA CYS A 179 -16.90 -12.95 -6.41
C CYS A 179 -16.41 -13.22 -7.84
N LEU A 180 -15.23 -13.84 -7.99
CA LEU A 180 -14.66 -14.29 -9.26
C LEU A 180 -15.52 -15.35 -9.95
N ARG A 181 -16.16 -16.26 -9.20
CA ARG A 181 -17.13 -17.21 -9.77
C ARG A 181 -18.35 -16.50 -10.32
N LYS A 182 -18.85 -15.48 -9.61
CA LYS A 182 -19.94 -14.64 -10.10
C LYS A 182 -19.52 -13.88 -11.37
N TYR A 183 -18.29 -13.37 -11.42
CA TYR A 183 -17.74 -12.70 -12.60
C TYR A 183 -17.60 -13.65 -13.80
N PHE A 184 -17.02 -14.85 -13.58
CA PHE A 184 -16.86 -15.88 -14.61
C PHE A 184 -18.20 -16.41 -15.15
N ILE A 185 -19.17 -16.72 -14.27
CA ILE A 185 -20.47 -17.27 -14.69
C ILE A 185 -21.33 -16.22 -15.40
N ASN A 186 -21.29 -14.96 -14.95
CA ASN A 186 -22.12 -13.92 -15.54
C ASN A 186 -21.44 -13.18 -16.71
N SER A 187 -20.22 -13.59 -17.09
CA SER A 187 -19.37 -12.87 -18.06
C SER A 187 -19.25 -11.38 -17.76
N SER A 188 -19.30 -11.04 -16.47
CA SER A 188 -19.11 -9.68 -16.00
C SER A 188 -17.69 -9.58 -15.48
N ASP A 189 -16.88 -8.66 -16.01
CA ASP A 189 -15.60 -8.32 -15.40
C ASP A 189 -15.83 -7.72 -13.99
N LEU A 190 -14.82 -7.78 -13.11
CA LEU A 190 -14.70 -6.75 -12.08
C LEU A 190 -14.85 -5.40 -12.76
N THR A 191 -15.76 -4.57 -12.26
CA THR A 191 -15.95 -3.23 -12.79
C THR A 191 -14.62 -2.48 -12.71
N ASN A 192 -14.39 -1.55 -13.63
CA ASN A 192 -13.21 -0.69 -13.55
C ASN A 192 -13.16 0.04 -12.20
N GLU A 193 -14.31 0.31 -11.60
CA GLU A 193 -14.42 0.84 -10.25
C GLU A 193 -13.79 -0.09 -9.19
N GLU A 194 -14.15 -1.38 -9.16
CA GLU A 194 -13.60 -2.33 -8.18
C GLU A 194 -12.09 -2.56 -8.35
N ARG A 195 -11.60 -2.59 -9.60
CA ARG A 195 -10.16 -2.65 -9.89
C ARG A 195 -9.44 -1.38 -9.44
N ASN A 196 -9.98 -0.21 -9.77
CA ASN A 196 -9.44 1.07 -9.33
C ASN A 196 -9.44 1.18 -7.80
N LYS A 197 -10.41 0.57 -7.11
CA LYS A 197 -10.44 0.52 -5.65
C LYS A 197 -9.36 -0.39 -5.06
N SER A 198 -9.01 -1.49 -5.72
CA SER A 198 -7.86 -2.29 -5.28
C SER A 198 -6.54 -1.52 -5.44
N LEU A 199 -6.38 -0.83 -6.57
CA LEU A 199 -5.22 0.05 -6.83
C LEU A 199 -5.18 1.29 -5.94
N GLY A 200 -6.33 1.77 -5.48
CA GLY A 200 -6.41 2.95 -4.61
C GLY A 200 -5.85 2.72 -3.20
N LEU A 201 -5.83 1.48 -2.69
CA LEU A 201 -5.11 1.15 -1.45
C LEU A 201 -3.60 1.30 -1.61
N LEU A 202 -3.06 0.82 -2.74
CA LEU A 202 -1.65 0.93 -3.08
C LEU A 202 -1.22 2.39 -3.18
N ASN A 203 -1.98 3.18 -3.94
CA ASN A 203 -1.73 4.60 -4.15
C ASN A 203 -1.86 5.42 -2.86
N LEU A 204 -2.81 5.06 -1.99
CA LEU A 204 -2.98 5.73 -0.70
C LEU A 204 -1.71 5.64 0.15
N PHE A 205 -1.10 4.45 0.23
CA PHE A 205 0.09 4.29 1.06
C PHE A 205 1.28 5.12 0.54
N GLN A 206 1.60 4.98 -0.75
CA GLN A 206 2.76 5.69 -1.34
C GLN A 206 2.57 7.20 -1.35
N ASN A 207 1.40 7.66 -1.78
CA ASN A 207 1.21 9.08 -2.11
C ASN A 207 0.78 9.93 -0.90
N ALA A 208 0.23 9.31 0.15
CA ALA A 208 -0.16 10.03 1.36
C ALA A 208 0.50 9.47 2.62
N ILE A 209 0.28 8.20 2.94
CA ILE A 209 0.66 7.66 4.26
C ILE A 209 2.16 7.75 4.49
N TYR A 210 2.97 7.22 3.58
CA TYR A 210 4.43 7.21 3.76
C TYR A 210 5.04 8.62 3.80
N LYS A 211 4.56 9.52 2.93
CA LYS A 211 4.99 10.93 2.97
C LYS A 211 4.64 11.60 4.30
N ASN A 212 3.46 11.31 4.85
CA ASN A 212 3.07 11.81 6.16
C ASN A 212 3.88 11.17 7.29
N VAL A 213 4.27 9.90 7.20
CA VAL A 213 5.20 9.27 8.16
C VAL A 213 6.49 10.06 8.24
N LEU A 214 7.13 10.34 7.09
CA LEU A 214 8.36 11.12 7.05
C LEU A 214 8.14 12.54 7.57
N SER A 215 7.05 13.19 7.15
CA SER A 215 6.70 14.55 7.59
C SER A 215 6.49 14.66 9.11
N LEU A 216 5.83 13.68 9.72
CA LEU A 216 5.61 13.61 11.17
C LEU A 216 6.92 13.35 11.91
N LEU A 217 7.76 12.43 11.42
CA LEU A 217 9.10 12.22 11.98
C LEU A 217 9.96 13.48 11.87
N GLU A 218 9.80 14.28 10.81
CA GLU A 218 10.47 15.57 10.63
C GLU A 218 9.85 16.73 11.45
N GLY A 219 8.76 16.48 12.19
CA GLY A 219 8.06 17.50 12.99
C GLY A 219 7.22 18.48 12.19
N LYS A 220 6.94 18.19 10.90
CA LYS A 220 6.26 19.08 9.95
C LYS A 220 4.73 18.90 9.88
N GLY A 221 4.16 17.97 10.67
CA GLY A 221 2.72 17.67 10.65
C GLY A 221 2.28 16.88 9.41
N ILE A 222 0.98 16.82 9.16
CA ILE A 222 0.41 16.15 7.98
C ILE A 222 0.51 17.08 6.75
N THR A 223 1.08 16.58 5.66
CA THR A 223 1.37 17.39 4.46
C THR A 223 0.75 16.85 3.19
N ASN A 224 0.30 15.60 3.18
CA ASN A 224 -0.21 14.94 1.98
C ASN A 224 -1.55 14.27 2.27
N TYR A 225 -2.52 14.48 1.37
CA TYR A 225 -3.79 13.77 1.40
C TYR A 225 -3.98 13.10 0.05
N PHE A 226 -4.39 11.83 0.06
CA PHE A 226 -4.73 11.13 -1.17
C PHE A 226 -6.20 11.41 -1.49
N TRP A 227 -6.45 12.04 -2.63
CA TRP A 227 -7.78 12.33 -3.13
C TRP A 227 -8.40 11.11 -3.82
N ARG A 228 -9.71 10.91 -3.62
CA ARG A 228 -10.52 9.92 -4.33
C ARG A 228 -11.65 10.59 -5.10
N ALA A 229 -11.71 10.35 -6.41
CA ALA A 229 -12.76 10.86 -7.29
C ALA A 229 -14.13 10.22 -7.03
N ASP A 230 -14.12 8.99 -6.52
CA ASP A 230 -15.22 8.02 -6.53
C ASP A 230 -16.09 8.03 -5.26
N PHE A 231 -15.75 8.86 -4.26
CA PHE A 231 -16.58 9.07 -3.05
C PHE A 231 -17.20 10.48 -2.96
N GLY A 232 -17.12 11.27 -4.03
CA GLY A 232 -17.93 12.48 -4.22
C GLY A 232 -17.61 13.67 -3.30
N LYS A 233 -16.60 13.58 -2.43
CA LYS A 233 -16.14 14.71 -1.62
C LYS A 233 -14.63 14.85 -1.65
N ASN A 234 -14.18 16.05 -1.98
CA ASN A 234 -12.82 16.47 -1.70
C ASN A 234 -12.61 16.40 -0.17
N PRO A 235 -11.54 15.77 0.36
CA PRO A 235 -11.26 15.80 1.79
C PRO A 235 -11.21 17.25 2.33
N PHE A 236 -10.76 18.23 1.53
CA PHE A 236 -10.76 19.64 1.91
C PHE A 236 -12.16 20.31 1.97
N ASP A 237 -13.20 19.65 1.45
CA ASP A 237 -14.59 20.11 1.56
C ASP A 237 -15.25 19.70 2.89
N ASP A 238 -14.72 18.68 3.59
CA ASP A 238 -15.19 18.32 4.92
C ASP A 238 -14.64 19.30 5.98
N GLN A 239 -15.53 19.75 6.87
CA GLN A 239 -15.24 20.74 7.93
C GLN A 239 -14.11 20.34 8.88
N PHE A 240 -13.71 19.07 8.88
CA PHE A 240 -12.61 18.53 9.68
C PHE A 240 -11.27 19.24 9.43
N PHE A 241 -10.99 19.65 8.19
CA PHE A 241 -9.72 20.29 7.81
C PHE A 241 -9.72 21.82 7.87
N LYS A 242 -10.89 22.46 8.03
CA LYS A 242 -10.97 23.92 8.10
C LYS A 242 -10.61 24.48 9.48
N ASN A 243 -10.47 23.62 10.49
CA ASN A 243 -10.34 23.97 11.90
C ASN A 243 -9.05 23.45 12.56
N ARG A 244 -8.07 22.95 11.80
CA ARG A 244 -6.75 22.52 12.29
C ARG A 244 -5.66 23.11 11.42
#